data_AF-A0A451ABR4-F1
#
_entry.id   AF-A0A451ABR4-F1
#
_cell.length_a   1.000
_cell.length_b   1.000
_cell.length_c   1.000
_cell.angle_alpha   90.00
_cell.angle_beta   90.00
_cell.angle_gamma   90.00
#
_symmetry.space_group_name_H-M   'P 1'
#
loop_
_entity.id
_entity.type
_entity.pdbx_description
1 polymer ?
#
loop_
_entity_poly.entity_id
_entity_poly.type
_entity_poly.pdbx_seq_one_letter_code
_entity_poly.pdbx_strand_id
1 'polypeptide(L)'
;MATFFREEHRGAKVASMALMTPITKIFVQAIHDFAGQAGVDIIPFAKGQRKNEVTKERLAKFTGSEGILYIGKAQKKFDPCQ
;
A
#
# COMPACT_ATOMS: atom_id res chain seq x y z
N MET A 1 -1.65 13.20 10.02
CA MET A 1 -0.28 13.28 9.44
C MET A 1 0.52 14.43 10.01
N ALA A 2 0.06 15.68 9.92
CA ALA A 2 0.88 16.80 10.37
C ALA A 2 1.18 16.80 11.89
N THR A 3 0.25 16.33 12.73
CA THR A 3 0.41 16.21 14.20
C THR A 3 1.45 15.15 14.62
N PHE A 4 1.53 14.01 13.90
CA PHE A 4 2.52 12.95 14.15
C PHE A 4 3.96 13.47 14.03
N PHE A 5 4.20 14.32 13.03
CA PHE A 5 5.53 14.90 12.79
C PHE A 5 5.83 16.08 13.71
N ARG A 6 4.82 16.90 14.07
CA ARG A 6 5.04 18.15 14.80
C ARG A 6 5.12 18.02 16.32
N GLU A 7 4.24 17.25 16.93
CA GLU A 7 4.00 17.34 18.38
C GLU A 7 4.24 16.01 19.11
N GLU A 8 3.80 14.88 18.54
CA GLU A 8 3.66 13.63 19.31
C GLU A 8 4.83 12.63 19.14
N HIS A 9 5.42 12.50 17.94
CA HIS A 9 6.34 11.37 17.68
C HIS A 9 7.71 11.73 17.10
N ARG A 10 7.89 12.90 16.48
CA ARG A 10 9.18 13.25 15.82
C ARG A 10 9.69 14.68 16.04
N GLY A 11 8.96 15.51 16.79
CA GLY A 11 9.41 16.84 17.25
C GLY A 11 9.80 17.84 16.14
N ALA A 12 9.31 17.65 14.91
CA ALA A 12 9.69 18.51 13.79
C ALA A 12 8.86 19.80 13.76
N LYS A 13 9.49 20.99 13.69
CA LYS A 13 8.77 22.28 13.64
C LYS A 13 7.73 22.39 12.52
N VAL A 14 7.92 21.68 11.40
CA VAL A 14 6.99 21.64 10.27
C VAL A 14 6.94 20.23 9.69
N ALA A 15 5.74 19.74 9.38
CA ALA A 15 5.56 18.50 8.62
C ALA A 15 5.99 18.74 7.16
N SER A 16 7.24 18.36 6.83
CA SER A 16 7.81 18.51 5.49
C SER A 16 7.85 17.17 4.74
N MET A 17 7.65 17.23 3.42
CA MET A 17 7.81 16.09 2.52
C MET A 17 9.20 15.46 2.61
N ALA A 18 10.23 16.25 2.90
CA ALA A 18 11.60 15.77 3.09
C ALA A 18 11.72 14.82 4.30
N LEU A 19 10.92 15.04 5.35
CA LEU A 19 10.88 14.20 6.55
C LEU A 19 10.00 12.96 6.35
N MET A 20 8.97 13.05 5.50
CA MET A 20 8.08 11.92 5.18
C MET A 20 8.75 10.93 4.22
N THR A 21 9.51 11.41 3.25
CA THR A 21 10.14 10.59 2.20
C THR A 21 10.91 9.37 2.72
N PRO A 22 11.86 9.49 3.69
CA PRO A 22 12.59 8.32 4.18
C PRO A 22 11.68 7.31 4.88
N ILE A 23 10.66 7.77 5.60
CA ILE A 23 9.70 6.89 6.30
C ILE A 23 8.85 6.12 5.29
N THR A 24 8.34 6.82 4.27
CA THR A 24 7.59 6.19 3.18
C THR A 24 8.43 5.13 2.47
N LYS A 25 9.70 5.42 2.19
CA LYS A 25 10.61 4.45 1.57
C LYS A 25 10.83 3.21 2.44
N ILE A 26 11.11 3.39 3.72
CA ILE A 26 11.29 2.27 4.67
C ILE A 26 10.01 1.42 4.74
N PHE A 27 8.84 2.06 4.84
CA PHE A 27 7.57 1.35 4.89
C PHE A 27 7.29 0.56 3.60
N VAL A 28 7.51 1.17 2.43
CA VAL A 28 7.36 0.48 1.13
C VAL A 28 8.33 -0.69 1.04
N GLN A 29 9.58 -0.52 1.46
CA GLN A 29 10.57 -1.60 1.48
C GLN A 29 10.11 -2.76 2.36
N ALA A 30 9.61 -2.48 3.57
CA ALA A 30 9.11 -3.52 4.47
C ALA A 30 7.94 -4.32 3.87
N ILE A 31 7.07 -3.68 3.06
CA ILE A 31 6.01 -4.38 2.32
C ILE A 31 6.61 -5.34 1.28
N HIS A 32 7.62 -4.88 0.54
CA HIS A 32 8.31 -5.72 -0.45
C HIS A 32 9.05 -6.90 0.20
N ASP A 33 9.73 -6.67 1.33
CA ASP A 33 10.44 -7.71 2.07
C ASP A 33 9.46 -8.76 2.61
N PHE A 34 8.35 -8.32 3.20
CA PHE A 34 7.28 -9.20 3.66
C PHE A 34 6.70 -10.03 2.50
N ALA A 35 6.40 -9.40 1.36
CA ALA A 35 5.86 -10.07 0.19
C ALA A 35 6.80 -11.18 -0.32
N GLY A 36 8.11 -10.90 -0.37
CA GLY A 36 9.13 -11.88 -0.75
C GLY A 36 9.23 -13.04 0.24
N GLN A 37 9.23 -12.76 1.55
CA GLN A 37 9.30 -13.79 2.59
C GLN A 37 8.05 -14.67 2.66
N ALA A 38 6.87 -14.08 2.47
CA ALA A 38 5.59 -14.77 2.52
C ALA A 38 5.18 -15.43 1.19
N GLY A 39 5.94 -15.20 0.10
CA GLY A 39 5.59 -15.69 -1.25
C GLY A 39 4.32 -15.06 -1.82
N VAL A 40 4.03 -13.81 -1.46
CA VAL A 40 2.81 -13.08 -1.84
C VAL A 40 3.10 -12.13 -3.00
N ASP A 41 2.27 -12.17 -4.04
CA ASP A 41 2.40 -11.26 -5.19
C ASP A 41 2.04 -9.82 -4.82
N ILE A 42 2.85 -8.85 -5.26
CA ILE A 42 2.48 -7.42 -5.30
C ILE A 42 2.05 -7.06 -6.73
N ILE A 43 0.80 -6.64 -6.91
CA ILE A 43 0.21 -6.47 -8.24
C ILE A 43 -0.22 -5.02 -8.46
N PRO A 44 0.25 -4.36 -9.53
CA PRO A 44 -0.30 -3.07 -9.94
C PRO A 44 -1.68 -3.26 -10.56
N PHE A 45 -2.67 -2.49 -10.09
CA PHE A 45 -3.95 -2.43 -10.79
C PHE A 45 -3.84 -1.56 -12.03
N ALA A 46 -4.19 -2.12 -13.19
CA ALA A 46 -4.29 -1.37 -14.43
C ALA A 46 -5.45 -0.37 -14.38
N LYS A 47 -5.38 0.66 -15.22
CA LYS A 47 -6.44 1.67 -15.33
C LYS A 47 -7.77 1.00 -15.69
N GLY A 48 -8.78 1.16 -14.82
CA GLY A 48 -10.11 0.58 -14.99
C GLY A 48 -10.29 -0.80 -14.36
N GLN A 49 -9.23 -1.46 -13.88
CA GLN A 49 -9.39 -2.70 -13.13
C GLN A 49 -10.05 -2.43 -11.77
N ARG A 50 -11.17 -3.10 -11.53
CA ARG A 50 -11.83 -3.08 -10.22
C ARG A 50 -11.18 -4.13 -9.33
N LYS A 51 -10.75 -3.73 -8.14
CA LYS A 51 -10.17 -4.62 -7.11
C LYS A 51 -10.99 -5.91 -6.94
N ASN A 52 -12.31 -5.80 -6.88
CA ASN A 52 -13.20 -6.93 -6.63
C ASN A 52 -13.18 -7.98 -7.75
N GLU A 53 -13.02 -7.57 -9.01
CA GLU A 53 -12.95 -8.50 -10.16
C GLU A 53 -11.63 -9.28 -10.13
N VAL A 54 -10.51 -8.58 -9.96
CA VAL A 54 -9.18 -9.19 -9.82
C VAL A 54 -9.13 -10.15 -8.62
N THR A 55 -9.74 -9.78 -7.49
CA THR A 55 -9.82 -10.66 -6.32
C THR A 55 -10.64 -11.91 -6.59
N LYS A 56 -11.79 -11.81 -7.28
CA LYS A 56 -12.64 -12.98 -7.60
C LYS A 56 -11.89 -14.00 -8.46
N GLU A 57 -11.20 -13.53 -9.51
CA GLU A 57 -10.42 -14.41 -10.39
C GLU A 57 -9.31 -15.16 -9.65
N ARG A 58 -8.65 -14.48 -8.70
CA ARG A 58 -7.58 -15.08 -7.89
C ARG A 58 -8.12 -16.01 -6.81
N LEU A 59 -9.23 -15.64 -6.17
CA LEU A 59 -9.88 -16.47 -5.16
C LEU A 59 -10.37 -17.78 -5.76
N ALA A 60 -10.86 -17.78 -7.00
CA ALA A 60 -11.24 -19.00 -7.71
C ALA A 60 -10.08 -19.99 -7.93
N LYS A 61 -8.84 -19.49 -7.91
CA LYS A 61 -7.61 -20.30 -8.06
C LYS A 61 -6.94 -20.61 -6.71
N PHE A 62 -7.46 -20.06 -5.62
CA PHE A 62 -6.88 -20.25 -4.30
C PHE A 62 -7.30 -21.60 -3.73
N THR A 63 -6.32 -22.40 -3.32
CA THR A 63 -6.54 -23.77 -2.82
C THR A 63 -6.31 -23.89 -1.31
N GLY A 64 -5.91 -22.80 -0.64
CA GLY A 64 -5.72 -22.77 0.81
C GLY A 64 -7.03 -22.50 1.57
N SER A 65 -7.01 -22.76 2.89
CA SER A 65 -8.11 -22.38 3.78
C SER A 65 -8.00 -20.92 4.22
N GLU A 66 -6.80 -20.43 4.46
CA GLU A 66 -6.51 -19.08 4.95
C GLU A 66 -5.17 -18.58 4.41
N GLY A 67 -5.02 -17.25 4.33
CA GLY A 67 -3.77 -16.62 3.91
C GLY A 67 -3.97 -15.28 3.21
N ILE A 68 -2.86 -14.70 2.77
CA ILE A 68 -2.86 -13.47 1.97
C ILE A 68 -2.87 -13.85 0.50
N LEU A 69 -3.92 -13.45 -0.22
CA LEU A 69 -4.07 -13.78 -1.64
C LEU A 69 -3.11 -12.99 -2.54
N TYR A 70 -2.97 -11.68 -2.28
CA TYR A 70 -2.02 -10.77 -2.95
C TYR A 70 -2.03 -9.40 -2.26
N ILE A 71 -1.04 -8.56 -2.56
CA ILE A 71 -0.97 -7.15 -2.16
C ILE A 71 -1.26 -6.28 -3.40
N GLY A 72 -2.38 -5.55 -3.39
CA GLY A 72 -2.77 -4.68 -4.51
C GLY A 72 -2.18 -3.28 -4.40
N LYS A 73 -1.43 -2.84 -5.42
CA LYS A 73 -1.00 -1.44 -5.56
C LYS A 73 -2.05 -0.67 -6.36
N ALA A 74 -2.80 0.17 -5.66
CA ALA A 74 -3.80 1.07 -6.25
C ALA A 74 -3.30 2.51 -6.21
N GLN A 75 -3.56 3.27 -7.29
CA GLN A 75 -3.46 4.72 -7.26
C GLN A 75 -4.87 5.29 -7.22
N LYS A 76 -5.20 6.02 -6.15
CA LYS A 76 -6.45 6.79 -6.11
C LYS A 76 -6.35 7.86 -7.18
N LYS A 77 -7.32 7.89 -8.10
CA LYS A 77 -7.57 9.08 -8.90
C LYS A 77 -8.29 10.09 -8.03
N PHE A 78 -7.74 11.28 -7.95
CA PHE A 78 -8.44 12.44 -7.43
C PHE A 78 -8.99 13.15 -8.67
N ASP A 79 -10.29 13.00 -8.92
CA ASP A 79 -10.99 13.83 -9.89
C ASP A 79 -11.45 15.09 -9.13
N PRO A 80 -10.82 16.27 -9.37
CA PRO A 80 -11.10 17.49 -8.61
C PRO A 80 -12.49 18.11 -8.93
N CYS A 81 -13.21 17.55 -9.90
CA CYS A 81 -14.63 17.85 -10.15
C CYS A 81 -15.41 16.54 -10.21
N GLN A 82 -15.93 16.11 -9.06
CA GLN A 82 -17.17 15.36 -8.94
C GLN A 82 -17.96 15.93 -7.77
#